data_AF-A0A7S2BM86-F1
#
_entry.id   AF-A0A7S2BM86-F1
#
_cell.length_a   1.000
_cell.length_b   1.000
_cell.length_c   1.000
_cell.angle_alpha   90.00
_cell.angle_beta   90.00
_cell.angle_gamma   90.00
#
_symmetry.space_group_name_H-M   'P 1'
#
loop_
_entity.id
_entity.type
_entity.pdbx_description
1 polymer ?
#
loop_
_entity_poly.entity_id
_entity_poly.type
_entity_poly.pdbx_seq_one_letter_code
_entity_poly.pdbx_strand_id
1 'polypeptide(L)'
;IMAANAHGPEVTSPELAEALQSITSKFAPEVLETLAFVIEFLRRTASFEAENKMPISNLAVVFAPTILQSPDDDIVKELQNMKAAIVATAALIESFDVIFSNNLREWPDLRYNDD
;
A
#
# COMPACT_ATOMS: atom_id res chain seq x y z
N ILE A 1 13.93 4.48 -30.27
CA ILE A 1 13.24 5.74 -29.91
C ILE A 1 12.19 5.34 -28.88
N MET A 2 12.61 5.12 -27.62
CA MET A 2 12.54 6.08 -26.51
C MET A 2 11.17 6.74 -26.36
N ALA A 3 10.43 6.31 -25.34
CA ALA A 3 9.55 7.12 -24.47
C ALA A 3 8.95 6.16 -23.41
N ALA A 4 8.78 6.47 -22.13
CA ALA A 4 9.31 7.47 -21.23
C ALA A 4 8.84 7.01 -19.83
N ASN A 5 9.74 7.03 -18.85
CA ASN A 5 9.52 7.01 -17.40
C ASN A 5 8.07 6.81 -16.88
N ALA A 6 7.79 5.63 -16.32
CA ALA A 6 6.77 5.43 -15.28
C ALA A 6 7.40 4.98 -13.95
N HIS A 7 8.70 5.24 -13.77
CA HIS A 7 9.31 5.15 -12.45
C HIS A 7 8.86 6.40 -11.71
N GLY A 8 7.81 6.25 -10.90
CA GLY A 8 7.70 7.02 -9.66
C GLY A 8 9.00 6.90 -8.86
N PRO A 9 9.14 7.59 -7.71
CA PRO A 9 10.30 7.37 -6.88
C PRO A 9 10.50 5.85 -6.69
N GLU A 10 11.74 5.38 -6.61
CA GLU A 10 12.02 3.99 -6.24
C GLU A 10 11.52 3.83 -4.79
N VAL A 11 10.20 3.64 -4.59
CA VAL A 11 9.53 3.93 -3.31
C VAL A 11 9.77 2.82 -2.30
N THR A 12 10.07 1.61 -2.76
CA THR A 12 10.29 0.47 -1.88
C THR A 12 11.63 -0.19 -2.02
N SER A 13 12.41 -0.14 -0.95
CA SER A 13 13.53 -1.05 -0.76
C SER A 13 13.02 -2.41 -0.24
N PRO A 14 13.67 -3.53 -0.57
CA PRO A 14 13.31 -4.84 -0.04
C PRO A 14 13.26 -4.87 1.49
N GLU A 15 14.15 -4.13 2.15
CA GLU A 15 14.20 -4.04 3.62
C GLU A 15 12.92 -3.40 4.19
N LEU A 16 12.33 -2.41 3.50
CA LEU A 16 11.07 -1.81 3.91
C LEU A 16 9.91 -2.81 3.76
N ALA A 17 9.87 -3.56 2.67
CA ALA A 17 8.85 -4.59 2.46
C ALA A 17 8.93 -5.69 3.53
N GLU A 18 10.13 -6.16 3.87
CA GLU A 18 10.35 -7.13 4.96
C GLU A 18 9.95 -6.57 6.33
N ALA A 19 10.30 -5.31 6.62
CA ALA A 19 9.90 -4.65 7.85
C ALA A 19 8.37 -4.53 7.96
N LEU A 20 7.70 -4.14 6.87
CA LEU A 20 6.24 -4.05 6.81
C LEU A 20 5.59 -5.43 6.97
N GLN A 21 6.10 -6.47 6.30
CA GLN A 21 5.63 -7.85 6.48
C GLN A 21 5.75 -8.31 7.94
N SER A 22 6.88 -8.01 8.59
CA SER A 22 7.11 -8.32 10.00
C SER A 22 6.12 -7.61 10.92
N ILE A 23 5.76 -6.36 10.61
CA ILE A 23 4.78 -5.59 11.38
C ILE A 23 3.36 -6.12 11.15
N THR A 24 2.93 -6.29 9.90
CA THR A 24 1.57 -6.73 9.56
C THR A 24 1.28 -8.14 10.07
N SER A 25 2.29 -9.01 10.14
CA SER A 25 2.14 -10.36 10.73
C SER A 25 1.71 -10.37 12.20
N LYS A 26 1.81 -9.24 12.90
CA LYS A 26 1.42 -9.09 14.32
C LYS A 26 -0.01 -8.57 14.48
N PHE A 27 -0.69 -8.20 13.39
CA PHE A 27 -2.05 -7.68 13.46
C PHE A 27 -3.05 -8.81 13.75
N ALA A 28 -4.19 -8.44 14.33
CA ALA A 28 -5.30 -9.37 14.44
C ALA A 28 -5.75 -9.80 13.02
N PRO A 29 -6.19 -11.05 12.82
CA PRO A 29 -6.55 -11.57 11.49
C PRO A 29 -7.53 -10.67 10.74
N GLU A 30 -8.55 -10.15 11.43
CA GLU A 30 -9.61 -9.32 10.84
C GLU A 30 -9.08 -7.96 10.34
N VAL A 31 -8.12 -7.38 11.07
CA VAL A 31 -7.46 -6.12 10.70
C VAL A 31 -6.55 -6.35 9.50
N LEU A 32 -5.81 -7.45 9.51
CA LEU A 32 -4.90 -7.82 8.44
C LEU A 32 -5.65 -8.10 7.14
N GLU A 33 -6.77 -8.81 7.22
CA GLU A 33 -7.70 -9.07 6.13
C GLU A 33 -8.27 -7.78 5.55
N THR A 34 -8.79 -6.89 6.39
CA THR A 34 -9.31 -5.60 5.92
C THR A 34 -8.23 -4.78 5.23
N LEU A 35 -7.02 -4.72 5.81
CA LEU A 35 -5.89 -4.01 5.23
C LEU A 35 -5.50 -4.61 3.87
N ALA A 36 -5.34 -5.93 3.78
CA ALA A 36 -4.98 -6.59 2.52
C ALA A 36 -6.01 -6.32 1.41
N PHE A 37 -7.31 -6.37 1.74
CA PHE A 37 -8.38 -6.07 0.78
C PHE A 37 -8.28 -4.63 0.24
N VAL A 38 -8.10 -3.66 1.13
CA VAL A 38 -7.95 -2.24 0.76
C VAL A 38 -6.71 -2.04 -0.10
N ILE A 39 -5.56 -2.58 0.31
CA ILE A 39 -4.30 -2.39 -0.43
C ILE A 39 -4.36 -3.06 -1.80
N GLU A 40 -5.01 -4.23 -1.93
CA GLU A 40 -5.22 -4.86 -3.22
C GLU A 40 -6.10 -4.03 -4.15
N PHE A 41 -7.18 -3.44 -3.62
CA PHE A 41 -8.03 -2.52 -4.37
C PHE A 41 -7.24 -1.30 -4.87
N LEU A 42 -6.36 -0.72 -4.04
CA LEU A 42 -5.51 0.40 -4.44
C LEU A 42 -4.49 -0.02 -5.51
N ARG A 43 -3.90 -1.21 -5.39
CA ARG A 43 -2.97 -1.76 -6.39
C ARG A 43 -3.64 -1.91 -7.76
N ARG A 44 -4.87 -2.42 -7.80
CA ARG A 44 -5.67 -2.49 -9.04
C ARG A 44 -6.04 -1.11 -9.56
N THR A 45 -6.44 -0.20 -8.68
CA THR A 45 -6.73 1.18 -9.08
C THR A 45 -5.52 1.81 -9.77
N ALA A 46 -4.30 1.56 -9.25
CA ALA A 46 -3.07 2.02 -9.88
C ALA A 46 -2.80 1.37 -11.25
N SER A 47 -3.19 0.12 -11.49
CA SER A 47 -3.01 -0.50 -12.82
C SER A 47 -3.85 0.15 -13.93
N PHE A 48 -4.88 0.92 -13.57
CA PHE A 48 -5.68 1.73 -14.49
C PHE A 48 -5.24 3.21 -14.53
N GLU A 49 -4.02 3.55 -14.11
CA GLU A 49 -3.53 4.94 -14.04
C GLU A 49 -3.60 5.70 -15.37
N ALA A 50 -3.51 4.99 -16.50
CA ALA A 50 -3.62 5.58 -17.83
C ALA A 50 -5.00 6.23 -18.06
N GLU A 51 -6.05 5.71 -17.42
CA GLU A 51 -7.43 6.16 -17.56
C GLU A 51 -7.86 7.03 -16.37
N ASN A 52 -7.67 6.53 -15.14
CA ASN A 52 -8.16 7.21 -13.93
C ASN A 52 -7.20 8.29 -13.39
N LYS A 53 -5.96 8.36 -13.90
CA LYS A 53 -4.91 9.31 -13.48
C LYS A 53 -4.49 9.17 -12.00
N MET A 54 -4.62 7.97 -11.45
CA MET A 54 -4.29 7.63 -10.07
C MET A 54 -3.08 6.67 -9.99
N PRO A 55 -1.85 7.15 -10.24
CA PRO A 55 -0.64 6.37 -9.94
C PRO A 55 -0.54 6.09 -8.43
N ILE A 56 0.30 5.12 -8.07
CA ILE A 56 0.56 4.74 -6.66
C ILE A 56 0.94 5.97 -5.81
N SER A 57 1.73 6.89 -6.35
CA SER A 57 2.13 8.12 -5.65
C SER A 57 0.94 9.00 -5.25
N ASN A 58 -0.08 9.11 -6.10
CA ASN A 58 -1.30 9.86 -5.80
C ASN A 58 -2.15 9.12 -4.77
N LEU A 59 -2.30 7.80 -4.93
CA LEU A 59 -3.05 6.96 -3.98
C LEU A 59 -2.42 7.01 -2.59
N ALA A 60 -1.10 6.89 -2.49
CA ALA A 60 -0.39 6.94 -1.23
C ALA A 60 -0.59 8.27 -0.49
N VAL A 61 -0.54 9.40 -1.20
CA VAL A 61 -0.81 10.73 -0.61
C VAL A 61 -2.23 10.83 -0.07
N VAL A 62 -3.21 10.31 -0.80
CA VAL A 62 -4.63 10.39 -0.41
C VAL A 62 -4.96 9.46 0.75
N PHE A 63 -4.45 8.23 0.73
CA PHE A 63 -4.84 7.19 1.67
C PHE A 63 -3.95 7.07 2.91
N ALA A 64 -2.71 7.57 2.88
CA ALA A 64 -1.82 7.49 4.04
C ALA A 64 -2.43 8.07 5.34
N PRO A 65 -3.08 9.25 5.35
CA PRO A 65 -3.70 9.79 6.55
C PRO A 65 -4.86 8.93 7.07
N THR A 66 -5.51 8.16 6.21
CA THR A 66 -6.67 7.34 6.58
C THR A 66 -6.24 5.96 7.09
N ILE A 67 -5.20 5.38 6.50
CA ILE A 67 -4.71 4.03 6.82
C ILE A 67 -3.74 4.06 8.01
N LEU A 68 -2.86 5.07 8.08
CA LEU A 68 -1.77 5.16 9.06
C LEU A 68 -1.95 6.40 9.93
N GLN A 69 -2.79 6.26 10.96
CA GLN A 69 -3.07 7.32 11.92
C GLN A 69 -2.15 7.23 13.14
N SER A 70 -1.76 8.38 13.68
CA SER A 70 -1.10 8.43 14.98
C SER A 70 -2.10 7.97 16.07
N PRO A 71 -1.67 7.15 17.04
CA PRO A 71 -2.54 6.74 18.14
C PRO A 71 -2.86 7.88 19.13
N ASP A 72 -2.01 8.91 19.13
CA ASP A 72 -2.26 10.14 19.86
C ASP A 72 -2.96 11.13 18.90
N ASP A 73 -3.99 11.85 19.36
CA ASP A 73 -4.61 13.01 18.66
C ASP A 73 -3.65 14.22 18.58
N ASP A 74 -2.36 13.95 18.36
CA ASP A 74 -1.28 14.91 18.24
C ASP A 74 -1.02 15.20 16.76
N ILE A 75 -1.67 16.26 16.28
CA ILE A 75 -1.57 16.77 14.92
C ILE A 75 -0.11 17.09 14.55
N VAL A 76 0.73 17.51 15.51
CA VAL A 76 2.13 17.86 15.22
C VAL A 76 2.93 16.60 14.91
N LYS A 77 2.76 15.52 15.69
CA LYS A 77 3.38 14.23 15.40
C LYS A 77 2.88 13.65 14.08
N GLU A 78 1.59 13.78 13.80
CA GLU A 78 1.01 13.32 12.53
C GLU A 78 1.65 14.03 11.32
N LEU A 79 1.79 15.36 11.38
CA LEU A 79 2.47 16.13 10.35
C LEU A 79 3.95 15.73 10.18
N GLN A 80 4.64 15.44 11.28
CA GLN A 80 6.04 14.98 11.25
C GLN A 80 6.18 13.59 10.60
N ASN A 81 5.22 12.70 10.84
CA ASN A 81 5.23 11.33 10.34
C ASN A 81 4.61 11.17 8.96
N MET A 82 3.91 12.19 8.44
CA MET A 82 3.16 12.12 7.18
C MET A 82 4.01 11.63 6.00
N LYS A 83 5.26 12.10 5.88
CA LYS A 83 6.16 11.63 4.83
C LYS A 83 6.43 10.12 4.94
N ALA A 84 6.67 9.63 6.14
CA ALA A 84 6.91 8.21 6.38
C ALA A 84 5.63 7.39 6.12
N ALA A 85 4.46 7.91 6.50
CA ALA A 85 3.16 7.28 6.23
C ALA A 85 2.88 7.15 4.73
N ILE A 86 3.18 8.18 3.94
CA ILE A 86 3.06 8.14 2.48
C ILE A 86 3.98 7.08 1.89
N VAL A 87 5.25 7.03 2.30
CA VAL A 87 6.22 6.03 1.83
C VAL A 87 5.77 4.61 2.21
N ALA A 88 5.33 4.41 3.46
CA ALA A 88 4.82 3.11 3.91
C ALA A 88 3.55 2.68 3.15
N THR A 89 2.66 3.62 2.82
CA THR A 89 1.43 3.32 2.06
C THR A 89 1.74 2.95 0.62
N ALA A 90 2.61 3.70 -0.05
CA ALA A 90 3.11 3.32 -1.37
C ALA A 90 3.79 1.95 -1.33
N ALA A 91 4.54 1.66 -0.28
CA ALA A 91 5.20 0.39 -0.10
C ALA A 91 4.27 -0.80 0.07
N LEU A 92 3.18 -0.62 0.82
CA LEU A 92 2.13 -1.62 0.94
C LEU A 92 1.53 -1.95 -0.44
N ILE A 93 1.31 -0.94 -1.29
CA ILE A 93 0.72 -1.09 -2.62
C ILE A 93 1.70 -1.76 -3.59
N GLU A 94 2.94 -1.29 -3.66
CA GLU A 94 3.98 -1.80 -4.59
C GLU A 94 4.42 -3.23 -4.24
N SER A 95 4.63 -3.50 -2.95
CA SER A 95 5.17 -4.78 -2.45
C SER A 95 4.08 -5.70 -1.88
N PHE A 96 2.84 -5.56 -2.36
CA PHE A 96 1.67 -6.30 -1.86
C PHE A 96 1.92 -7.81 -1.75
N ASP A 97 2.39 -8.43 -2.84
CA ASP A 97 2.58 -9.87 -2.90
C ASP A 97 3.62 -10.34 -1.87
N VAL A 98 4.67 -9.56 -1.62
CA VAL A 98 5.68 -9.87 -0.60
C VAL A 98 5.06 -9.73 0.79
N ILE A 99 4.45 -8.59 1.09
CA ILE A 99 3.96 -8.25 2.43
C ILE A 99 2.82 -9.17 2.89
N PHE A 100 1.94 -9.58 1.97
CA PHE A 100 0.76 -10.38 2.29
C PHE A 100 0.87 -11.86 1.91
N SER A 101 1.96 -12.30 1.23
CA SER A 101 2.20 -13.68 0.76
C SER A 101 1.81 -14.79 1.75
N ASN A 102 2.14 -14.64 3.03
CA ASN A 102 1.89 -15.66 4.05
C ASN A 102 0.41 -15.78 4.48
N ASN A 103 -0.42 -14.81 4.13
CA ASN A 103 -1.81 -14.71 4.57
C ASN A 103 -2.82 -14.87 3.40
N LEU A 104 -2.35 -14.90 2.15
CA LEU A 104 -3.18 -15.10 0.95
C LEU A 104 -3.81 -16.50 0.83
N ARG A 105 -3.62 -17.38 1.81
CA ARG A 105 -4.01 -18.79 1.74
C ARG A 105 -5.53 -19.04 1.91
N GLU A 106 -6.28 -18.05 2.40
CA GLU A 106 -7.71 -18.21 2.70
C GLU A 106 -8.64 -17.53 1.71
N TRP A 107 -8.13 -16.90 0.64
CA TRP A 107 -8.94 -16.08 -0.26
C TRP A 107 -9.03 -16.67 -1.68
N PRO A 108 -9.97 -17.58 -1.95
CA PRO A 108 -10.21 -18.11 -3.30
C PRO A 108 -10.68 -17.03 -4.30
N ASP A 109 -11.31 -15.95 -3.81
CA ASP A 109 -12.19 -15.11 -4.64
C ASP A 109 -11.77 -13.64 -4.80
N LEU A 110 -10.61 -13.21 -4.29
CA LEU A 110 -10.12 -11.87 -4.67
C LEU A 110 -9.60 -11.83 -6.09
N ARG A 111 -9.35 -12.97 -6.74
CA ARG A 111 -9.28 -13.04 -8.21
C ARG A 111 -10.68 -12.83 -8.82
N TYR A 112 -11.29 -11.67 -8.59
CA TYR A 112 -12.30 -11.15 -9.51
C TYR A 112 -11.70 -11.20 -10.91
N ASN A 113 -12.38 -11.89 -11.81
CA ASN A 113 -11.98 -12.10 -13.19
C ASN A 113 -11.47 -10.80 -13.80
N ASP A 114 -10.26 -10.86 -14.36
CA ASP A 114 -9.75 -9.86 -15.29
C ASP A 114 -10.58 -9.97 -16.59
N ASP A 115 -11.82 -9.48 -16.57
CA ASP A 115 -12.66 -9.24 -17.75
C ASP A 115 -12.64 -7.74 -18.11
#